data_AF-A0AAD3UPX7-F1
#
_entry.id   AF-A0AAD3UPX7-F1
#
_cell.length_a   1.000
_cell.length_b   1.000
_cell.length_c   1.000
_cell.angle_alpha   90.00
_cell.angle_beta   90.00
_cell.angle_gamma   90.00
#
_symmetry.space_group_name_H-M   'P 1'
#
loop_
_entity.id
_entity.type
_entity.pdbx_description
1 polymer ?
#
loop_
_entity_poly.entity_id
_entity_poly.type
_entity_poly.pdbx_seq_one_letter_code
_entity_poly.pdbx_strand_id
1 'polypeptide(L)' 'MKYCVLALSLASAFPAHAWVPQTGDIVFQISRLSQSKAIQLATHSAYSHTGMVVI' A
#
# COMPACT_ATOMS: atom_id res chain seq x y z
N MET A 1 -30.68 -5.05 -23.27
CA MET A 1 -29.76 -3.94 -22.93
C MET A 1 -29.19 -4.05 -21.52
N LYS A 2 -29.97 -4.35 -20.46
CA LYS A 2 -29.46 -4.43 -19.07
C LYS A 2 -28.40 -5.54 -18.84
N TYR A 3 -28.57 -6.71 -19.48
CA TYR A 3 -27.60 -7.81 -19.37
C TYR A 3 -26.30 -7.59 -20.15
N CYS A 4 -26.33 -6.83 -21.26
CA CYS A 4 -25.11 -6.45 -22.01
C CYS A 4 -24.22 -5.51 -21.19
N VAL A 5 -24.81 -4.58 -20.44
CA VAL A 5 -24.05 -3.65 -19.58
C VAL A 5 -23.36 -4.40 -18.44
N LEU A 6 -24.04 -5.38 -17.83
CA LEU A 6 -23.46 -6.23 -16.78
C LEU A 6 -22.29 -7.10 -17.29
N ALA A 7 -22.43 -7.64 -18.51
CA ALA A 7 -21.37 -8.42 -19.16
C ALA A 7 -20.13 -7.57 -19.47
N LEU A 8 -20.32 -6.30 -19.87
CA LEU A 8 -19.23 -5.37 -20.16
C LEU A 8 -18.47 -4.94 -18.88
N SER A 9 -19.16 -4.80 -17.74
CA SER A 9 -18.52 -4.48 -16.45
C SER A 9 -17.72 -5.63 -15.83
N LEU A 10 -18.06 -6.89 -16.13
CA LEU A 10 -17.27 -8.04 -15.68
C LEU A 10 -15.99 -8.24 -16.53
N ALA A 11 -16.01 -7.81 -17.78
CA ALA A 11 -14.89 -7.95 -18.71
C ALA A 11 -13.76 -6.93 -18.45
N SER A 12 -13.98 -5.90 -17.62
CA SER A 12 -12.98 -4.88 -17.26
C SER A 12 -12.19 -5.21 -16.00
N ALA A 13 -11.88 -6.49 -15.78
CA ALA A 13 -10.95 -6.89 -14.72
C ALA A 13 -9.52 -6.61 -15.19
N PHE A 14 -9.03 -5.39 -14.92
CA PHE A 14 -7.61 -5.10 -15.08
C PHE A 14 -6.82 -5.98 -14.10
N PRO A 15 -5.77 -6.69 -14.53
CA PRO A 15 -4.90 -7.39 -13.61
C PRO A 15 -4.27 -6.32 -12.71
N ALA A 16 -4.62 -6.34 -11.42
CA ALA A 16 -3.89 -5.57 -10.43
C ALA A 16 -2.48 -6.15 -10.40
N HIS A 17 -1.49 -5.36 -10.84
CA HIS A 17 -0.11 -5.77 -10.72
C HIS A 17 0.24 -5.75 -9.22
N ALA A 18 0.20 -6.93 -8.61
CA ALA A 18 0.57 -7.07 -7.21
C ALA A 18 2.06 -6.79 -7.06
N TRP A 19 2.42 -6.02 -6.03
CA TRP A 19 3.82 -5.86 -5.67
C TRP A 19 4.41 -7.22 -5.27
N VAL A 20 5.52 -7.59 -5.92
CA VAL A 20 6.31 -8.78 -5.57
C VAL A 20 7.48 -8.30 -4.71
N PRO A 21 7.56 -8.70 -3.44
CA PRO A 21 8.64 -8.26 -2.56
C PRO A 21 10.01 -8.70 -3.07
N GLN A 22 10.99 -7.81 -3.00
CA GLN A 22 12.40 -8.10 -3.29
C GLN A 22 13.29 -7.72 -2.11
N THR A 23 14.40 -8.43 -1.93
CA THR A 23 15.41 -8.05 -0.94
C THR A 23 15.94 -6.66 -1.26
N GLY A 24 15.86 -5.75 -0.29
CA GLY A 24 16.22 -4.34 -0.46
C GLY A 24 15.03 -3.39 -0.57
N ASP A 25 13.81 -3.89 -0.78
CA ASP A 25 12.61 -3.04 -0.78
C ASP A 25 12.44 -2.37 0.59
N ILE A 26 12.20 -1.06 0.60
CA ILE A 26 11.98 -0.27 1.82
C ILE A 26 10.48 -0.04 2.00
N VAL A 27 9.93 -0.57 3.08
CA VAL A 27 8.51 -0.44 3.42
C VAL A 27 8.34 0.64 4.49
N PHE A 28 7.35 1.51 4.30
CA PHE A 28 7.01 2.58 5.24
C PHE A 28 5.63 2.32 5.85
N GLN A 29 5.48 2.59 7.15
CA GLN A 29 4.21 2.43 7.84
C GLN A 29 3.98 3.50 8.91
N ILE A 30 2.73 3.59 9.35
CA ILE A 30 2.35 4.31 10.57
C ILE A 30 2.42 3.31 11.73
N SER A 31 3.38 3.51 12.64
CA SER A 31 3.49 2.68 13.85
C SER A 31 2.30 2.89 14.78
N ARG A 32 1.92 1.83 15.51
CA ARG A 32 0.87 1.86 16.56
C ARG A 32 1.41 2.27 17.94
N LEU A 33 2.72 2.48 18.06
CA LEU A 33 3.34 2.88 19.32
C LEU A 33 3.07 4.35 19.63
N SER A 34 3.06 4.72 20.91
CA SER A 34 2.71 6.07 21.38
C SER A 34 3.61 7.16 20.78
N GLN A 35 4.89 6.86 20.52
CA GLN A 35 5.85 7.80 19.91
C GLN A 35 5.60 8.07 18.42
N SER A 36 4.75 7.30 17.74
CA SER A 36 4.48 7.44 16.30
C SER A 36 4.08 8.87 15.93
N LYS A 37 3.22 9.50 16.74
CA LYS A 37 2.75 10.86 16.49
C LYS A 37 3.85 11.91 16.63
N ALA A 38 4.76 11.73 17.59
CA ALA A 38 5.88 12.64 17.79
C ALA A 38 6.84 12.61 16.59
N ILE A 39 7.15 11.42 16.07
CA ILE A 39 8.00 11.25 14.88
C ILE A 39 7.36 11.96 13.68
N GLN A 40 6.08 11.70 13.40
CA GLN A 40 5.37 12.33 12.29
C GLN A 40 5.41 13.86 12.34
N LEU A 41 5.20 14.43 13.52
CA LEU A 41 5.22 15.88 13.73
C LEU A 41 6.63 16.46 13.57
N ALA A 42 7.64 15.79 14.13
CA ALA A 42 9.03 16.24 14.06
C ALA A 42 9.61 16.15 12.64
N THR A 43 9.19 15.17 11.84
CA THR A 43 9.74 14.92 10.50
C THR A 43 8.83 15.41 9.37
N HIS A 44 7.67 16.00 9.68
CA HIS A 44 6.65 16.39 8.69
C HIS A 44 6.31 15.25 7.70
N SER A 45 6.24 14.01 8.19
CA SER A 45 5.98 12.82 7.38
C SER A 45 4.78 12.05 7.93
N ALA A 46 4.06 11.35 7.04
CA ALA A 46 3.04 10.41 7.46
C ALA A 46 3.64 9.17 8.14
N TYR A 47 4.87 8.78 7.79
CA TYR A 47 5.48 7.53 8.21
C TYR A 47 6.29 7.69 9.50
N SER A 48 6.21 6.71 10.38
CA SER A 48 6.92 6.69 11.67
C SER A 48 7.70 5.41 11.93
N HIS A 49 7.64 4.45 11.00
CA HIS A 49 8.45 3.25 11.01
C HIS A 49 8.77 2.82 9.59
N THR A 50 9.97 2.29 9.40
CA THR A 50 10.43 1.74 8.14
C THR A 50 11.24 0.47 8.38
N GLY A 51 11.31 -0.39 7.38
CA GLY A 51 12.11 -1.61 7.39
C GLY A 51 12.46 -2.04 5.97
N MET A 52 13.48 -2.88 5.87
CA MET A 52 13.92 -3.47 4.61
C MET A 52 13.42 -4.90 4.50
N VAL A 53 12.90 -5.28 3.34
CA VAL A 53 12.56 -6.67 3.03
C VAL A 53 13.84 -7.47 2.82
N VAL A 54 13.89 -8.68 3.39
CA VAL A 54 14.95 -9.68 3.18
C VAL A 54 14.27 -11.04 3.01
N ILE A 55 14.56 -11.73 1.91
CA ILE A 55 13.93 -12.98 1.47
C ILE A 55 15.01 -13.99 1.08
#